data_AF-A0A7W4DBE4-F1
#
_entry.id   AF-A0A7W4DBE4-F1
#
_cell.length_a   1.000
_cell.length_b   1.000
_cell.length_c   1.000
_cell.angle_alpha   90.00
_cell.angle_beta   90.00
_cell.angle_gamma   90.00
#
_symmetry.space_group_name_H-M   'P 1'
#
loop_
_entity.id
_entity.type
_entity.pdbx_description
1 polymer ?
#
loop_
_entity_poly.entity_id
_entity_poly.type
_entity_poly.pdbx_seq_one_letter_code
_entity_poly.pdbx_strand_id
1 'polypeptide(L)'
;MKIERKCKACRKPIRTSNSKKITCNTSCRKALQRRKLSKIQKENFSATSFGKWLINQCRRSRTVQIIQGVDIQSLYNLWSRCSKYNGFNSGLSDRYCLSHIAPVTNRQGILALLHPQNLIVAPTSYNSARGNSWDGVSGKYLTADQIDDSFTIYGNETTSRIEQLIAKVLGRGFDDFLESTKLAASANKKLADKLKNLECPVPVNHHTDYETLSNLVERYVSHDCDARSFCTPSTPVHLVYWEEAVRLGAYVDESNVFCAEPNWDYLHNSYVSGCFAYKLESKEDIDHKTLLIWQEGELHCISLETHHGTESLIERIAYVPILDIDQAEGVNSKGYRWPKNDPWDEITLDF
;
A
#
# COMPACT_ATOMS: atom_id res chain seq x y z
N MET A 1 50.23 12.58 -15.10
CA MET A 1 49.45 13.83 -15.02
C MET A 1 48.17 13.59 -14.21
N LYS A 2 47.87 14.40 -13.18
CA LYS A 2 46.59 14.30 -12.45
C LYS A 2 45.54 15.09 -13.22
N ILE A 3 44.40 14.46 -13.50
CA ILE A 3 43.26 15.08 -14.18
C ILE A 3 42.29 15.60 -13.12
N GLU A 4 41.83 16.83 -13.27
CA GLU A 4 40.79 17.43 -12.43
C GLU A 4 39.44 17.40 -13.17
N ARG A 5 38.38 16.97 -12.48
CA ARG A 5 37.01 16.86 -13.02
C ARG A 5 35.97 16.95 -11.90
N LYS A 6 34.71 17.25 -12.23
CA LYS A 6 33.61 17.23 -11.26
C LYS A 6 32.98 15.84 -11.12
N CYS A 7 32.66 15.43 -9.90
CA CYS A 7 31.92 14.21 -9.60
C CYS A 7 30.52 14.25 -10.22
N LYS A 8 30.13 13.23 -11.00
CA LYS A 8 28.79 13.19 -11.62
C LYS A 8 27.64 13.08 -10.60
N ALA A 9 27.90 12.65 -9.37
CA ALA A 9 26.87 12.49 -8.35
C ALA A 9 26.68 13.75 -7.48
N CYS A 10 27.78 14.23 -6.86
CA CYS A 10 27.77 15.34 -5.89
C CYS A 10 28.37 16.65 -6.40
N ARG A 11 28.83 16.69 -7.67
CA ARG A 11 29.45 17.85 -8.34
C ARG A 11 30.75 18.38 -7.72
N LYS A 12 31.24 17.80 -6.62
CA LYS A 12 32.54 18.14 -6.00
C LYS A 12 33.73 17.83 -6.93
N PRO A 13 34.80 18.62 -6.91
CA PRO A 13 36.00 18.35 -7.70
C PRO A 13 36.69 17.05 -7.26
N ILE A 14 37.23 16.32 -8.22
CA ILE A 14 37.97 15.08 -8.04
C ILE A 14 39.30 15.23 -8.76
N ARG A 15 40.40 15.00 -8.03
CA ARG A 15 41.74 14.87 -8.60
C ARG A 15 42.09 13.39 -8.69
N THR A 16 42.39 12.90 -9.89
CA THR A 16 42.70 11.48 -10.11
C THR A 16 43.66 11.28 -11.28
N SER A 17 44.49 10.25 -11.21
CA SER A 17 45.30 9.79 -12.35
C SER A 17 44.49 8.95 -13.34
N ASN A 18 43.33 8.41 -12.95
CA ASN A 18 42.53 7.53 -13.78
C ASN A 18 41.48 8.32 -14.58
N SER A 19 41.66 8.34 -15.91
CA SER A 19 40.76 9.05 -16.84
C SER A 19 39.32 8.51 -16.86
N LYS A 20 39.08 7.30 -16.36
CA LYS A 20 37.75 6.65 -16.29
C LYS A 20 37.02 6.89 -14.96
N LYS A 21 37.70 7.39 -13.90
CA LYS A 21 37.06 7.61 -12.59
C LYS A 21 36.09 8.80 -12.68
N ILE A 22 34.80 8.56 -12.51
CA ILE A 22 33.73 9.58 -12.64
C ILE A 22 33.08 10.00 -11.31
N THR A 23 33.43 9.33 -10.20
CA THR A 23 32.87 9.57 -8.86
C THR A 23 33.97 9.69 -7.81
N CYS A 24 33.71 10.49 -6.76
CA CYS A 24 34.72 10.77 -5.73
C CYS A 24 34.92 9.58 -4.78
N ASN A 25 33.83 8.89 -4.42
CA ASN A 25 33.82 7.76 -3.49
C ASN A 25 32.75 6.73 -3.86
N THR A 26 32.73 5.60 -3.14
CA THR A 26 31.77 4.50 -3.36
C THR A 26 30.32 4.93 -3.14
N SER A 27 30.04 5.82 -2.19
CA SER A 27 28.70 6.37 -1.96
C SER A 27 28.17 7.12 -3.20
N CYS A 28 28.98 8.01 -3.78
CA CYS A 28 28.65 8.71 -5.02
C CYS A 28 28.48 7.77 -6.22
N ARG A 29 29.25 6.69 -6.28
CA ARG A 29 29.09 5.64 -7.30
C ARG A 29 27.73 4.95 -7.17
N LYS A 30 27.37 4.52 -5.96
CA LYS A 30 26.06 3.91 -5.66
C LYS A 30 24.92 4.89 -5.97
N ALA A 31 25.04 6.16 -5.59
CA ALA A 31 24.05 7.19 -5.89
C ALA A 31 23.85 7.39 -7.41
N LEU A 32 24.95 7.43 -8.19
CA LEU A 32 24.84 7.54 -9.65
C LEU A 32 24.21 6.29 -10.27
N GLN A 33 24.53 5.11 -9.75
CA GLN A 33 23.91 3.86 -10.21
C GLN A 33 22.42 3.83 -9.90
N ARG A 34 21.99 4.23 -8.70
CA ARG A 34 20.58 4.36 -8.32
C ARG A 34 19.81 5.30 -9.25
N ARG A 35 20.35 6.50 -9.52
CA ARG A 35 19.73 7.45 -10.47
C ARG A 35 19.56 6.87 -11.88
N LYS A 36 20.56 6.12 -12.36
CA LYS A 36 20.45 5.42 -13.67
C LYS A 36 19.37 4.35 -13.64
N LEU A 37 19.32 3.55 -12.57
CA LEU A 37 18.30 2.52 -12.40
C LEU A 37 16.91 3.11 -12.32
N SER A 38 16.69 4.15 -11.52
CA SER A 38 15.39 4.84 -11.44
C SER A 38 14.95 5.39 -12.79
N LYS A 39 15.86 6.00 -13.58
CA LYS A 39 15.53 6.42 -14.95
C LYS A 39 15.05 5.25 -15.82
N ILE A 40 15.77 4.13 -15.82
CA ILE A 40 15.39 2.93 -16.59
C ILE A 40 14.08 2.34 -16.08
N GLN A 41 13.88 2.28 -14.76
CA GLN A 41 12.67 1.75 -14.15
C GLN A 41 11.46 2.63 -14.46
N LYS A 42 11.64 3.96 -14.48
CA LYS A 42 10.61 4.93 -14.86
C LYS A 42 10.19 4.75 -16.31
N GLU A 43 11.14 4.60 -17.22
CA GLU A 43 10.89 4.30 -18.64
C GLU A 43 10.23 2.93 -18.88
N ASN A 44 10.34 2.01 -17.92
CA ASN A 44 9.78 0.67 -18.01
C ASN A 44 8.62 0.41 -17.04
N PHE A 45 8.11 1.45 -16.36
CA PHE A 45 7.16 1.28 -15.28
C PHE A 45 5.88 0.57 -15.75
N SER A 46 5.30 1.01 -16.87
CA SER A 46 4.18 0.37 -17.58
C SER A 46 4.43 -1.07 -18.02
N ALA A 47 5.69 -1.51 -18.07
CA ALA A 47 6.05 -2.86 -18.47
C ALA A 47 6.16 -3.82 -17.26
N THR A 48 6.09 -3.30 -16.04
CA THR A 48 6.09 -4.06 -14.79
C THR A 48 4.67 -4.50 -14.41
N SER A 49 4.55 -5.59 -13.64
CA SER A 49 3.22 -6.04 -13.18
C SER A 49 2.50 -5.01 -12.32
N PHE A 50 3.22 -4.38 -11.39
CA PHE A 50 2.67 -3.34 -10.52
C PHE A 50 2.29 -2.08 -11.29
N GLY A 51 3.15 -1.59 -12.19
CA GLY A 51 2.85 -0.40 -12.99
C GLY A 51 1.64 -0.58 -13.89
N LYS A 52 1.49 -1.75 -14.53
CA LYS A 52 0.27 -2.08 -15.28
C LYS A 52 -0.97 -2.07 -14.41
N TRP A 53 -0.91 -2.74 -13.25
CA TRP A 53 -2.02 -2.76 -12.31
C TRP A 53 -2.40 -1.35 -11.89
N LEU A 54 -1.43 -0.51 -11.52
CA LEU A 54 -1.68 0.85 -11.05
C LEU A 54 -2.29 1.75 -12.13
N ILE A 55 -1.73 1.71 -13.35
CA ILE A 55 -2.27 2.44 -14.50
C ILE A 55 -3.71 2.01 -14.78
N ASN A 56 -4.01 0.72 -14.71
CA ASN A 56 -5.36 0.21 -14.92
C ASN A 56 -6.33 0.68 -13.82
N GLN A 57 -5.90 0.77 -12.56
CA GLN A 57 -6.74 1.36 -11.51
C GLN A 57 -7.00 2.85 -11.74
N CYS A 58 -5.99 3.61 -12.19
CA CYS A 58 -6.17 5.02 -12.55
C CYS A 58 -7.16 5.17 -13.71
N ARG A 59 -7.05 4.33 -14.76
CA ARG A 59 -8.02 4.30 -15.86
C ARG A 59 -9.43 3.96 -15.40
N ARG A 60 -9.58 2.94 -14.55
CA ARG A 60 -10.88 2.52 -14.00
C ARG A 60 -11.57 3.65 -13.25
N SER A 61 -10.78 4.43 -12.51
CA SER A 61 -11.27 5.55 -11.69
C SER A 61 -11.33 6.88 -12.47
N ARG A 62 -10.87 6.91 -13.72
CA ARG A 62 -10.78 8.10 -14.59
C ARG A 62 -10.00 9.28 -14.02
N THR A 63 -9.11 9.04 -13.05
CA THR A 63 -8.22 10.06 -12.48
C THR A 63 -7.01 9.40 -11.81
N VAL A 64 -5.88 10.11 -11.78
CA VAL A 64 -4.71 9.69 -10.98
C VAL A 64 -4.78 10.14 -9.52
N GLN A 65 -5.75 10.98 -9.13
CA GLN A 65 -5.85 11.43 -7.74
C GLN A 65 -6.21 10.32 -6.75
N ILE A 66 -6.62 9.14 -7.23
CA ILE A 66 -6.79 7.97 -6.37
C ILE A 66 -5.51 7.59 -5.60
N ILE A 67 -4.32 8.01 -6.04
CA ILE A 67 -3.06 7.79 -5.31
C ILE A 67 -2.55 9.05 -4.60
N GLN A 68 -3.40 10.06 -4.41
CA GLN A 68 -3.01 11.27 -3.69
C GLN A 68 -2.69 10.94 -2.22
N GLY A 69 -1.57 11.47 -1.73
CA GLY A 69 -1.14 11.30 -0.34
C GLY A 69 -0.64 9.88 0.01
N VAL A 70 -0.55 8.96 -0.96
CA VAL A 70 -0.10 7.59 -0.68
C VAL A 70 1.42 7.47 -0.63
N ASP A 71 1.92 6.72 0.36
CA ASP A 71 3.24 6.12 0.23
C ASP A 71 3.18 4.94 -0.75
N ILE A 72 3.68 5.17 -1.97
CA ILE A 72 3.68 4.19 -3.06
C ILE A 72 4.43 2.90 -2.69
N GLN A 73 5.42 2.98 -1.80
CA GLN A 73 6.14 1.79 -1.32
C GLN A 73 5.23 0.90 -0.48
N SER A 74 4.47 1.49 0.45
CA SER A 74 3.47 0.78 1.25
C SER A 74 2.35 0.20 0.38
N LEU A 75 1.88 0.93 -0.63
CA LEU A 75 0.89 0.41 -1.59
C LEU A 75 1.44 -0.79 -2.38
N TYR A 76 2.68 -0.70 -2.87
CA TYR A 76 3.35 -1.81 -3.55
C TYR A 76 3.48 -3.04 -2.65
N ASN A 77 3.85 -2.84 -1.38
CA ASN A 77 3.99 -3.92 -0.41
C ASN A 77 2.65 -4.64 -0.16
N LEU A 78 1.55 -3.89 -0.02
CA LEU A 78 0.20 -4.46 0.13
C LEU A 78 -0.24 -5.22 -1.13
N TRP A 79 -0.04 -4.63 -2.31
CA TRP A 79 -0.32 -5.27 -3.59
C TRP A 79 0.47 -6.59 -3.76
N SER A 80 1.77 -6.56 -3.45
CA SER A 80 2.63 -7.74 -3.51
C SER A 80 2.20 -8.80 -2.50
N ARG A 81 1.77 -8.40 -1.29
CA ARG A 81 1.25 -9.31 -0.27
C ARG A 81 -0.02 -10.01 -0.73
N CYS A 82 -0.97 -9.27 -1.31
CA CYS A 82 -2.17 -9.87 -1.92
C CYS A 82 -1.83 -10.93 -2.96
N SER A 83 -0.86 -10.65 -3.84
CA SER A 83 -0.38 -11.63 -4.81
C SER A 83 0.24 -12.86 -4.17
N LYS A 84 0.96 -12.70 -3.04
CA LYS A 84 1.54 -13.82 -2.29
C LYS A 84 0.47 -14.69 -1.63
N TYR A 85 -0.58 -14.10 -1.06
CA TYR A 85 -1.67 -14.87 -0.45
C TYR A 85 -2.45 -15.72 -1.46
N ASN A 86 -2.51 -15.31 -2.72
CA ASN A 86 -3.12 -16.11 -3.78
C ASN A 86 -2.29 -17.36 -4.15
N GLY A 87 -1.02 -17.40 -3.73
CA GLY A 87 -0.08 -18.45 -4.15
C GLY A 87 0.30 -18.32 -5.63
N PHE A 88 1.13 -19.25 -6.09
CA PHE A 88 1.61 -19.32 -7.47
C PHE A 88 1.13 -20.63 -8.09
N ASN A 89 0.52 -20.56 -9.28
CA ASN A 89 0.02 -21.71 -10.03
C ASN A 89 -0.89 -22.66 -9.21
N SER A 90 -1.64 -22.12 -8.25
CA SER A 90 -2.52 -22.88 -7.35
C SER A 90 -3.82 -23.36 -8.00
N GLY A 91 -4.08 -23.01 -9.27
CA GLY A 91 -5.36 -23.26 -9.96
C GLY A 91 -6.54 -22.42 -9.43
N LEU A 92 -6.37 -21.77 -8.27
CA LEU A 92 -7.31 -20.87 -7.60
C LEU A 92 -6.83 -19.43 -7.73
N SER A 93 -6.41 -19.02 -8.93
CA SER A 93 -6.03 -17.64 -9.19
C SER A 93 -7.17 -16.72 -8.76
N ASP A 94 -6.84 -15.72 -7.93
CA ASP A 94 -7.76 -14.68 -7.45
C ASP A 94 -8.69 -15.07 -6.29
N ARG A 95 -8.26 -15.94 -5.36
CA ARG A 95 -8.97 -16.14 -4.08
C ARG A 95 -9.12 -14.86 -3.28
N TYR A 96 -8.10 -14.01 -3.28
CA TYR A 96 -8.03 -12.73 -2.60
C TYR A 96 -7.86 -11.58 -3.57
N CYS A 97 -8.40 -10.44 -3.21
CA CYS A 97 -8.28 -9.18 -3.92
C CYS A 97 -8.08 -8.02 -2.95
N LEU A 98 -7.69 -6.86 -3.49
CA LEU A 98 -7.66 -5.60 -2.75
C LEU A 98 -9.08 -5.02 -2.72
N SER A 99 -9.79 -5.30 -1.64
CA SER A 99 -11.12 -4.74 -1.33
C SER A 99 -10.98 -3.33 -0.78
N HIS A 100 -11.85 -2.42 -1.20
CA HIS A 100 -11.84 -1.05 -0.70
C HIS A 100 -12.76 -0.91 0.52
N ILE A 101 -12.30 -0.17 1.54
CA ILE A 101 -13.14 0.23 2.68
C ILE A 101 -14.17 1.26 2.19
N ALA A 102 -13.72 2.44 1.76
CA ALA A 102 -14.51 3.38 0.99
C ALA A 102 -14.51 2.97 -0.49
N PRO A 103 -15.66 2.71 -1.13
CA PRO A 103 -15.72 2.15 -2.48
C PRO A 103 -15.27 3.14 -3.56
N VAL A 104 -14.65 2.63 -4.63
CA VAL A 104 -14.10 3.43 -5.76
C VAL A 104 -15.15 4.34 -6.39
N THR A 105 -16.40 3.89 -6.43
CA THR A 105 -17.50 4.65 -7.00
C THR A 105 -18.65 4.61 -6.02
N ASN A 106 -18.98 5.73 -5.40
CA ASN A 106 -20.21 5.85 -4.63
C ASN A 106 -21.16 6.86 -5.28
N ARG A 107 -22.45 6.77 -4.95
CA ARG A 107 -23.46 7.73 -5.40
C ARG A 107 -23.36 9.07 -4.68
N GLN A 108 -22.54 9.16 -3.62
CA GLN A 108 -22.42 10.33 -2.76
C GLN A 108 -21.33 11.32 -3.22
N GLY A 109 -20.73 11.12 -4.39
CA GLY A 109 -19.78 12.08 -4.97
C GLY A 109 -18.40 12.10 -4.31
N ILE A 110 -17.95 10.96 -3.78
CA ILE A 110 -16.57 10.80 -3.29
C ILE A 110 -15.70 10.06 -4.31
N LEU A 111 -14.39 10.24 -4.18
CA LEU A 111 -13.37 9.47 -4.87
C LEU A 111 -12.55 8.68 -3.84
N ALA A 112 -12.73 7.36 -3.77
CA ALA A 112 -11.92 6.56 -2.86
C ALA A 112 -10.45 6.49 -3.29
N LEU A 113 -9.56 6.52 -2.29
CA LEU A 113 -8.14 6.49 -2.51
C LEU A 113 -7.62 5.04 -2.51
N LEU A 114 -6.68 4.74 -3.42
CA LEU A 114 -5.78 3.59 -3.37
C LEU A 114 -4.73 3.79 -2.28
N HIS A 115 -5.19 3.88 -1.04
CA HIS A 115 -4.35 4.03 0.12
C HIS A 115 -4.29 2.70 0.88
N PRO A 116 -3.15 2.26 1.44
CA PRO A 116 -3.07 1.04 2.24
C PRO A 116 -4.08 1.00 3.40
N GLN A 117 -4.43 2.15 3.97
CA GLN A 117 -5.45 2.25 5.03
C GLN A 117 -6.89 2.19 4.50
N ASN A 118 -7.11 2.30 3.19
CA ASN A 118 -8.42 2.17 2.55
C ASN A 118 -8.58 0.83 1.83
N LEU A 119 -7.56 -0.03 1.85
CA LEU A 119 -7.54 -1.30 1.16
C LEU A 119 -7.40 -2.42 2.18
N ILE A 120 -8.14 -3.51 2.00
CA ILE A 120 -8.05 -4.76 2.75
C ILE A 120 -7.80 -5.89 1.76
N VAL A 121 -6.91 -6.82 2.08
CA VAL A 121 -6.82 -8.08 1.34
C VAL A 121 -7.91 -9.01 1.82
N ALA A 122 -9.01 -9.07 1.06
CA ALA A 122 -10.20 -9.84 1.41
C ALA A 122 -10.50 -10.92 0.36
N PRO A 123 -11.28 -11.96 0.70
CA PRO A 123 -11.76 -12.93 -0.28
C PRO A 123 -12.51 -12.24 -1.42
N THR A 124 -12.26 -12.68 -2.65
CA THR A 124 -12.92 -12.13 -3.84
C THR A 124 -14.44 -12.34 -3.79
N SER A 125 -14.90 -13.45 -3.21
CA SER A 125 -16.33 -13.72 -2.97
C SER A 125 -16.97 -12.66 -2.06
N TYR A 126 -16.30 -12.32 -0.95
CA TYR A 126 -16.75 -11.29 -0.03
C TYR A 126 -16.77 -9.91 -0.71
N ASN A 127 -15.68 -9.50 -1.37
CA ASN A 127 -15.63 -8.20 -2.06
C ASN A 127 -16.72 -8.07 -3.13
N SER A 128 -17.00 -9.16 -3.86
CA SER A 128 -18.09 -9.20 -4.85
C SER A 128 -19.46 -9.07 -4.20
N ALA A 129 -19.70 -9.75 -3.07
CA ALA A 129 -20.96 -9.70 -2.34
C ALA A 129 -21.20 -8.33 -1.70
N ARG A 130 -20.16 -7.70 -1.13
CA ARG A 130 -20.23 -6.36 -0.53
C ARG A 130 -20.54 -5.28 -1.57
N GLY A 131 -20.01 -5.41 -2.79
CA GLY A 131 -20.21 -4.44 -3.87
C GLY A 131 -19.78 -3.04 -3.45
N ASN A 132 -20.72 -2.09 -3.53
CA ASN A 132 -20.49 -0.68 -3.15
C ASN A 132 -21.10 -0.32 -1.78
N SER A 133 -21.42 -1.30 -0.94
CA SER A 133 -21.90 -1.04 0.42
C SER A 133 -20.82 -0.33 1.24
N TRP A 134 -21.19 0.75 1.93
CA TRP A 134 -20.29 1.61 2.68
C TRP A 134 -21.06 2.36 3.77
N ASP A 135 -20.41 2.59 4.91
CA ASP A 135 -20.98 3.22 6.10
C ASP A 135 -21.01 4.77 6.03
N GLY A 136 -20.41 5.36 5.00
CA GLY A 136 -20.36 6.80 4.82
C GLY A 136 -19.18 7.50 5.50
N VAL A 137 -18.40 6.78 6.32
CA VAL A 137 -17.38 7.39 7.19
C VAL A 137 -16.03 6.66 7.17
N SER A 138 -16.01 5.35 6.97
CA SER A 138 -14.79 4.56 7.05
C SER A 138 -13.92 4.68 5.80
N GLY A 139 -12.62 4.50 5.97
CA GLY A 139 -11.64 4.49 4.88
C GLY A 139 -11.07 5.86 4.51
N LYS A 140 -10.40 5.93 3.35
CA LYS A 140 -9.79 7.15 2.81
C LYS A 140 -10.40 7.50 1.47
N TYR A 141 -10.89 8.73 1.36
CA TYR A 141 -11.54 9.24 0.16
C TYR A 141 -11.31 10.75 0.03
N LEU A 142 -11.59 11.28 -1.16
CA LEU A 142 -11.70 12.71 -1.43
C LEU A 142 -13.17 13.07 -1.66
N THR A 143 -13.58 14.23 -1.18
CA THR A 143 -14.88 14.85 -1.52
C THR A 143 -14.80 15.55 -2.87
N ALA A 144 -15.95 15.86 -3.47
CA ALA A 144 -16.02 16.46 -4.81
C ALA A 144 -15.23 17.77 -4.96
N ASP A 145 -15.16 18.60 -3.92
CA ASP A 145 -14.42 19.86 -3.87
C ASP A 145 -12.89 19.67 -3.81
N GLN A 146 -12.42 18.47 -3.43
CA GLN A 146 -11.01 18.13 -3.36
C GLN A 146 -10.48 17.49 -4.67
N ILE A 147 -11.39 17.17 -5.60
CA ILE A 147 -11.03 16.59 -6.89
C ILE A 147 -10.55 17.71 -7.83
N ASP A 148 -9.36 17.51 -8.39
CA ASP A 148 -8.71 18.42 -9.33
C ASP A 148 -8.73 17.82 -10.74
N ASP A 149 -9.46 18.48 -11.63
CA ASP A 149 -9.63 18.11 -13.03
C ASP A 149 -8.31 18.02 -13.80
N SER A 150 -7.22 18.65 -13.31
CA SER A 150 -5.90 18.58 -13.93
C SER A 150 -5.28 17.16 -13.92
N PHE A 151 -5.87 16.26 -13.14
CA PHE A 151 -5.47 14.86 -12.98
C PHE A 151 -6.45 13.85 -13.59
N THR A 152 -7.51 14.32 -14.26
CA THR A 152 -8.50 13.50 -14.94
C THR A 152 -7.88 12.75 -16.13
N ILE A 153 -8.34 11.51 -16.34
CA ILE A 153 -7.93 10.62 -17.43
C ILE A 153 -9.09 10.48 -18.41
N TYR A 154 -8.88 10.92 -19.65
CA TYR A 154 -9.82 10.73 -20.75
C TYR A 154 -9.66 9.34 -21.39
N GLY A 155 -10.72 8.84 -22.05
CA GLY A 155 -10.79 7.45 -22.51
C GLY A 155 -9.71 7.03 -23.53
N ASN A 156 -9.15 7.97 -24.27
CA ASN A 156 -8.09 7.76 -25.27
C ASN A 156 -6.68 8.13 -24.76
N GLU A 157 -6.51 8.35 -23.46
CA GLU A 157 -5.23 8.75 -22.90
C GLU A 157 -4.15 7.67 -23.02
N THR A 158 -2.97 8.10 -23.47
CA THR A 158 -1.83 7.20 -23.65
C THR A 158 -1.28 6.74 -22.31
N THR A 159 -0.73 5.53 -22.26
CA THR A 159 -0.08 5.01 -21.04
C THR A 159 1.02 5.95 -20.53
N SER A 160 1.82 6.52 -21.44
CA SER A 160 2.89 7.47 -21.08
C SER A 160 2.36 8.73 -20.41
N ARG A 161 1.22 9.27 -20.87
CA ARG A 161 0.59 10.44 -20.25
C ARG A 161 0.10 10.13 -18.84
N ILE A 162 -0.49 8.96 -18.62
CA ILE A 162 -0.92 8.51 -17.28
C ILE A 162 0.30 8.34 -16.36
N GLU A 163 1.41 7.79 -16.84
CA GLU A 163 2.66 7.70 -16.05
C GLU A 163 3.21 9.07 -15.65
N GLN A 164 3.16 10.05 -16.55
CA GLN A 164 3.54 11.43 -16.23
C GLN A 164 2.64 12.03 -15.15
N LEU A 165 1.34 11.76 -15.21
CA LEU A 165 0.38 12.18 -14.18
C LEU A 165 0.65 11.49 -12.83
N ILE A 166 0.93 10.19 -12.82
CA ILE A 166 1.33 9.44 -11.62
C ILE A 166 2.60 10.06 -11.01
N ALA A 167 3.61 10.31 -11.83
CA ALA A 167 4.85 10.95 -11.37
C ALA A 167 4.61 12.38 -10.85
N LYS A 168 3.64 13.11 -11.41
CA LYS A 168 3.25 14.45 -10.95
C LYS A 168 2.56 14.39 -9.57
N VAL A 169 1.64 13.45 -9.36
CA VAL A 169 0.91 13.30 -8.07
C VAL A 169 1.83 12.83 -6.95
N LEU A 170 2.65 11.81 -7.20
CA LEU A 170 3.52 11.22 -6.19
C LEU A 170 4.82 12.01 -5.97
N GLY A 171 5.18 12.88 -6.91
CA GLY A 171 6.38 13.68 -6.88
C GLY A 171 7.63 12.86 -6.60
N ARG A 172 8.41 13.27 -5.59
CA ARG A 172 9.68 12.63 -5.25
C ARG A 172 9.52 11.22 -4.65
N GLY A 173 8.38 10.93 -4.02
CA GLY A 173 8.09 9.59 -3.49
C GLY A 173 8.11 8.52 -4.58
N PHE A 174 7.75 8.87 -5.82
CA PHE A 174 7.84 7.97 -6.95
C PHE A 174 9.28 7.67 -7.38
N ASP A 175 10.11 8.71 -7.46
CA ASP A 175 11.52 8.53 -7.85
C ASP A 175 12.28 7.72 -6.79
N ASP A 176 12.02 7.99 -5.49
CA ASP A 176 12.63 7.27 -4.37
C ASP A 176 12.19 5.78 -4.35
N PHE A 177 10.92 5.50 -4.64
CA PHE A 177 10.41 4.14 -4.81
C PHE A 177 11.09 3.38 -5.96
N LEU A 178 11.27 4.02 -7.12
CA LEU A 178 11.95 3.40 -8.26
C LEU A 178 13.47 3.26 -8.03
N GLU A 179 14.06 4.00 -7.09
CA GLU A 179 15.46 3.80 -6.68
C GLU A 179 15.63 2.64 -5.68
N SER A 180 14.63 2.41 -4.82
CA SER A 180 14.69 1.44 -3.72
C SER A 180 14.15 0.06 -4.11
N THR A 181 13.15 0.00 -4.98
CA THR A 181 12.42 -1.22 -5.30
C THR A 181 12.82 -1.78 -6.66
N LYS A 182 13.01 -3.10 -6.73
CA LYS A 182 13.18 -3.82 -8.01
C LYS A 182 11.85 -4.37 -8.45
N LEU A 183 11.24 -3.74 -9.46
CA LEU A 183 9.96 -4.17 -9.98
C LEU A 183 10.09 -5.38 -10.93
N ALA A 184 9.19 -6.35 -10.78
CA ALA A 184 9.13 -7.51 -11.66
C ALA A 184 8.51 -7.14 -13.02
N ALA A 185 9.14 -7.62 -14.10
CA ALA A 185 8.58 -7.57 -15.44
C ALA A 185 7.22 -8.28 -15.50
N SER A 186 6.25 -7.67 -16.18
CA SER A 186 4.95 -8.31 -16.43
C SER A 186 5.09 -9.57 -17.29
N ALA A 187 4.12 -10.48 -17.20
CA ALA A 187 4.09 -11.67 -18.04
C ALA A 187 4.19 -11.32 -19.54
N ASN A 188 3.41 -10.34 -20.01
CA ASN A 188 3.49 -9.87 -21.40
C ASN A 188 4.89 -9.34 -21.75
N LYS A 189 5.57 -8.62 -20.85
CA LYS A 189 6.95 -8.17 -21.12
C LYS A 189 7.88 -9.36 -21.29
N LYS A 190 7.79 -10.36 -20.41
CA LYS A 190 8.60 -11.58 -20.50
C LYS A 190 8.33 -12.35 -21.80
N LEU A 191 7.06 -12.49 -22.20
CA LEU A 191 6.67 -13.16 -23.45
C LEU A 191 7.15 -12.37 -24.68
N ALA A 192 6.95 -11.05 -24.69
CA ALA A 192 7.42 -10.19 -25.77
C ALA A 192 8.95 -10.21 -25.89
N ASP A 193 9.69 -10.18 -24.78
CA ASP A 193 11.15 -10.30 -24.78
C ASP A 193 11.58 -11.70 -25.27
N LYS A 194 10.87 -12.77 -24.89
CA LYS A 194 11.11 -14.13 -25.41
C LYS A 194 10.91 -14.21 -26.92
N LEU A 195 9.81 -13.67 -27.44
CA LEU A 195 9.53 -13.64 -28.89
C LEU A 195 10.55 -12.80 -29.67
N LYS A 196 11.01 -11.68 -29.10
CA LYS A 196 12.08 -10.88 -29.70
C LYS A 196 13.40 -11.65 -29.79
N ASN A 197 13.74 -12.40 -28.74
CA ASN A 197 14.96 -13.23 -28.73
C ASN A 197 14.88 -14.40 -29.74
N LEU A 198 13.67 -14.82 -30.13
CA LEU A 198 13.43 -15.81 -31.17
C LEU A 198 13.32 -15.19 -32.57
N GLU A 199 13.63 -13.89 -32.71
CA GLU A 199 13.55 -13.15 -33.97
C GLU A 199 12.17 -13.28 -34.65
N CYS A 200 11.10 -13.29 -33.85
CA CYS A 200 9.74 -13.38 -34.35
C CYS A 200 9.47 -12.22 -35.34
N PRO A 201 9.01 -12.51 -36.58
CA PRO A 201 8.80 -11.49 -37.61
C PRO A 201 7.60 -10.58 -37.30
N VAL A 202 6.75 -10.99 -36.35
CA VAL A 202 5.59 -10.19 -35.92
C VAL A 202 6.06 -9.14 -34.89
N PRO A 203 5.80 -7.84 -35.12
CA PRO A 203 6.17 -6.81 -34.16
C PRO A 203 5.36 -6.96 -32.87
N VAL A 204 6.02 -7.39 -31.80
CA VAL A 204 5.42 -7.56 -30.46
C VAL A 204 6.01 -6.61 -29.44
N ASN A 205 5.16 -6.16 -28.51
CA ASN A 205 5.59 -5.35 -27.38
C ASN A 205 4.82 -5.72 -26.10
N HIS A 206 5.15 -5.08 -24.99
CA HIS A 206 4.56 -5.40 -23.69
C HIS A 206 3.11 -4.90 -23.52
N HIS A 207 2.58 -4.13 -24.48
CA HIS A 207 1.17 -3.72 -24.56
C HIS A 207 0.32 -4.67 -25.42
N THR A 208 0.93 -5.56 -26.20
CA THR A 208 0.21 -6.65 -26.89
C THR A 208 -0.52 -7.50 -25.85
N ASP A 209 -1.75 -7.89 -26.16
CA ASP A 209 -2.57 -8.69 -25.27
C ASP A 209 -1.89 -10.04 -24.95
N TYR A 210 -2.21 -10.58 -23.78
CA TYR A 210 -1.54 -11.77 -23.28
C TYR A 210 -1.81 -12.99 -24.17
N GLU A 211 -3.04 -13.14 -24.65
CA GLU A 211 -3.48 -14.29 -25.45
C GLU A 211 -2.73 -14.35 -26.78
N THR A 212 -2.63 -13.23 -27.49
CA THR A 212 -1.84 -13.09 -28.72
C THR A 212 -0.37 -13.43 -28.47
N LEU A 213 0.23 -12.91 -27.40
CA LEU A 213 1.63 -13.23 -27.06
C LEU A 213 1.83 -14.71 -26.72
N SER A 214 0.89 -15.31 -25.99
CA SER A 214 0.92 -16.74 -25.64
C SER A 214 0.82 -17.61 -26.89
N ASN A 215 -0.15 -17.33 -27.75
CA ASN A 215 -0.37 -18.03 -29.02
C ASN A 215 0.83 -17.92 -29.96
N LEU A 216 1.50 -16.76 -30.00
CA LEU A 216 2.75 -16.62 -30.76
C LEU A 216 3.85 -17.48 -30.15
N VAL A 217 4.05 -17.45 -28.83
CA VAL A 217 5.09 -18.26 -28.17
C VAL A 217 4.88 -19.75 -28.43
N GLU A 218 3.64 -20.25 -28.35
CA GLU A 218 3.30 -21.64 -28.66
C GLU A 218 3.64 -22.03 -30.10
N ARG A 219 3.42 -21.14 -31.07
CA ARG A 219 3.76 -21.40 -32.48
C ARG A 219 5.26 -21.44 -32.75
N TYR A 220 6.05 -20.65 -32.02
CA TYR A 220 7.49 -20.46 -32.29
C TYR A 220 8.41 -21.29 -31.37
N VAL A 221 7.90 -21.83 -30.26
CA VAL A 221 8.69 -22.63 -29.33
C VAL A 221 8.29 -24.09 -29.47
N SER A 222 9.19 -24.92 -30.01
CA SER A 222 9.08 -26.39 -29.96
C SER A 222 8.81 -26.83 -28.52
N HIS A 223 7.85 -27.74 -28.32
CA HIS A 223 7.46 -28.28 -27.01
C HIS A 223 8.62 -29.00 -26.31
N ASP A 224 9.51 -28.23 -25.72
CA ASP A 224 10.61 -28.76 -24.94
C ASP A 224 10.70 -27.95 -23.65
N CYS A 225 9.88 -28.34 -22.67
CA CYS A 225 10.27 -28.28 -21.27
C CYS A 225 9.22 -28.94 -20.36
N ASP A 226 9.69 -30.02 -19.74
CA ASP A 226 9.27 -30.60 -18.47
C ASP A 226 9.46 -29.58 -17.32
N ALA A 227 8.71 -28.49 -17.33
CA ALA A 227 8.75 -27.52 -16.24
C ALA A 227 7.87 -28.05 -15.11
N ARG A 228 8.49 -28.70 -14.11
CA ARG A 228 7.86 -28.93 -12.80
C ARG A 228 7.45 -27.57 -12.24
N SER A 229 6.19 -27.21 -12.43
CA SER A 229 5.61 -25.99 -11.88
C SER A 229 5.54 -26.16 -10.37
N PHE A 230 6.39 -25.43 -9.65
CA PHE A 230 6.23 -25.30 -8.20
C PHE A 230 4.92 -24.56 -7.94
N CYS A 231 3.92 -25.27 -7.41
CA CYS A 231 2.68 -24.66 -6.95
C CYS A 231 2.83 -24.29 -5.48
N THR A 232 2.54 -23.04 -5.13
CA THR A 232 2.39 -22.65 -3.73
C THR A 232 0.90 -22.48 -3.42
N PRO A 233 0.38 -23.11 -2.35
CA PRO A 233 -1.03 -22.98 -2.00
C PRO A 233 -1.36 -21.55 -1.58
N SER A 234 -2.63 -21.17 -1.73
CA SER A 234 -3.13 -19.90 -1.20
C SER A 234 -3.08 -19.90 0.33
N THR A 235 -2.79 -18.75 0.94
CA THR A 235 -2.85 -18.58 2.40
C THR A 235 -4.27 -18.85 2.94
N PRO A 236 -4.45 -19.48 4.11
CA PRO A 236 -5.76 -19.67 4.73
C PRO A 236 -6.47 -18.35 5.06
N VAL A 237 -7.81 -18.32 4.94
CA VAL A 237 -8.62 -17.08 5.09
C VAL A 237 -8.50 -16.46 6.48
N HIS A 238 -8.51 -17.27 7.54
CA HIS A 238 -8.38 -16.77 8.92
C HIS A 238 -7.03 -16.08 9.16
N LEU A 239 -5.94 -16.58 8.56
CA LEU A 239 -4.62 -15.97 8.71
C LEU A 239 -4.55 -14.64 7.96
N VAL A 240 -5.12 -14.58 6.75
CA VAL A 240 -5.24 -13.31 6.01
C VAL A 240 -6.05 -12.29 6.81
N TYR A 241 -7.18 -12.71 7.38
CA TYR A 241 -8.01 -11.83 8.21
C TYR A 241 -7.24 -11.29 9.42
N TRP A 242 -6.56 -12.15 10.18
CA TRP A 242 -5.76 -11.74 11.34
C TRP A 242 -4.63 -10.79 10.96
N GLU A 243 -3.86 -11.09 9.91
CA GLU A 243 -2.76 -10.22 9.45
C GLU A 243 -3.29 -8.84 9.00
N GLU A 244 -4.47 -8.79 8.38
CA GLU A 244 -5.10 -7.54 7.96
C GLU A 244 -5.68 -6.75 9.14
N ALA A 245 -6.24 -7.43 10.14
CA ALA A 245 -6.70 -6.78 11.35
C ALA A 245 -5.55 -6.15 12.14
N VAL A 246 -4.46 -6.90 12.35
CA VAL A 246 -3.22 -6.39 12.96
C VAL A 246 -2.67 -5.20 12.17
N ARG A 247 -2.64 -5.29 10.83
CA ARG A 247 -2.17 -4.20 9.98
C ARG A 247 -3.01 -2.93 10.11
N LEU A 248 -4.32 -3.06 10.31
CA LEU A 248 -5.24 -1.93 10.47
C LEU A 248 -5.38 -1.47 11.92
N GLY A 249 -4.75 -2.14 12.88
CA GLY A 249 -4.91 -1.86 14.31
C GLY A 249 -6.29 -2.24 14.84
N ALA A 250 -7.01 -3.13 14.16
CA ALA A 250 -8.28 -3.63 14.62
C ALA A 250 -8.07 -4.73 15.68
N TYR A 251 -8.85 -4.67 16.75
CA TYR A 251 -8.80 -5.69 17.79
C TYR A 251 -9.40 -7.00 17.27
N VAL A 252 -8.69 -8.09 17.46
CA VAL A 252 -9.23 -9.43 17.20
C VAL A 252 -8.88 -10.31 18.37
N ASP A 253 -9.90 -10.93 18.96
CA ASP A 253 -9.72 -11.94 19.97
C ASP A 253 -9.04 -13.17 19.35
N GLU A 254 -7.76 -13.37 19.66
CA GLU A 254 -6.94 -14.48 19.15
C GLU A 254 -7.56 -15.84 19.43
N SER A 255 -8.33 -15.98 20.52
CA SER A 255 -9.00 -17.22 20.87
C SER A 255 -10.13 -17.58 19.89
N ASN A 256 -10.66 -16.59 19.16
CA ASN A 256 -11.80 -16.74 18.27
C ASN A 256 -11.42 -16.74 16.77
N VAL A 257 -10.22 -16.26 16.41
CA VAL A 257 -9.72 -16.18 15.02
C VAL A 257 -9.79 -17.51 14.28
N PHE A 258 -9.53 -18.61 14.99
CA PHE A 258 -9.42 -19.94 14.39
C PHE A 258 -10.72 -20.75 14.46
N CYS A 259 -11.74 -20.25 15.18
CA CYS A 259 -12.96 -20.99 15.47
C CYS A 259 -14.22 -20.41 14.82
N ALA A 260 -14.24 -19.10 14.55
CA ALA A 260 -15.37 -18.42 13.91
C ALA A 260 -15.08 -18.02 12.45
N GLU A 261 -16.13 -17.84 11.66
CA GLU A 261 -16.00 -17.25 10.33
C GLU A 261 -15.48 -15.80 10.44
N PRO A 262 -14.45 -15.41 9.68
CA PRO A 262 -13.91 -14.05 9.71
C PRO A 262 -14.96 -12.98 9.40
N ASN A 263 -15.16 -12.04 10.31
CA ASN A 263 -16.08 -10.92 10.14
C ASN A 263 -15.43 -9.81 9.30
N TRP A 264 -15.43 -9.95 7.98
CA TRP A 264 -14.84 -8.95 7.09
C TRP A 264 -15.54 -7.58 7.16
N ASP A 265 -16.83 -7.52 7.50
CA ASP A 265 -17.56 -6.27 7.67
C ASP A 265 -17.02 -5.45 8.84
N TYR A 266 -16.57 -6.12 9.91
CA TYR A 266 -15.89 -5.45 11.01
C TYR A 266 -14.66 -4.68 10.53
N LEU A 267 -13.79 -5.27 9.69
CA LEU A 267 -12.63 -4.54 9.16
C LEU A 267 -13.02 -3.40 8.19
N HIS A 268 -14.15 -3.53 7.49
CA HIS A 268 -14.63 -2.52 6.54
C HIS A 268 -15.43 -1.37 7.19
N ASN A 269 -15.91 -1.54 8.43
CA ASN A 269 -16.73 -0.54 9.13
C ASN A 269 -16.05 0.04 10.37
N SER A 270 -14.98 -0.60 10.88
CA SER A 270 -14.31 -0.14 12.11
C SER A 270 -13.18 0.84 11.84
N TYR A 271 -12.82 1.07 10.57
CA TYR A 271 -11.71 1.94 10.22
C TYR A 271 -12.17 3.38 9.96
N VAL A 272 -12.41 4.12 11.03
CA VAL A 272 -12.57 5.58 10.96
C VAL A 272 -11.18 6.21 10.88
N SER A 273 -10.89 6.84 9.74
CA SER A 273 -9.61 7.50 9.51
C SER A 273 -9.30 8.54 10.61
N GLY A 274 -8.32 8.27 11.47
CA GLY A 274 -7.75 9.27 12.37
C GLY A 274 -8.13 9.17 13.84
N CYS A 275 -8.88 8.16 14.26
CA CYS A 275 -9.19 7.93 15.68
C CYS A 275 -8.65 6.57 16.13
N PHE A 276 -7.64 6.58 17.00
CA PHE A 276 -7.33 5.43 17.84
C PHE A 276 -7.93 5.73 19.22
N ALA A 277 -8.88 4.91 19.66
CA ALA A 277 -9.36 4.94 21.03
C ALA A 277 -8.61 3.85 21.81
N TYR A 278 -8.01 4.23 22.94
CA TYR A 278 -7.46 3.30 23.90
C TYR A 278 -8.32 3.41 25.17
N LYS A 279 -8.75 2.27 25.73
CA LYS A 279 -9.32 2.25 27.07
C LYS A 279 -8.20 1.90 28.03
N LEU A 280 -7.96 2.75 29.02
CA LEU A 280 -7.14 2.39 30.17
C LEU A 280 -8.08 1.78 31.21
N GLU A 281 -7.95 0.49 31.47
CA GLU A 281 -8.46 -0.09 32.71
C GLU A 281 -7.29 -0.06 33.71
N SER A 282 -7.33 0.84 34.70
CA SER A 282 -6.39 0.79 35.81
C SER A 282 -6.90 -0.21 36.85
N LYS A 283 -5.99 -1.05 37.36
CA LYS A 283 -6.27 -2.02 38.43
C LYS A 283 -6.43 -1.39 39.81
N GLU A 284 -6.20 -0.10 39.94
CA GLU A 284 -6.28 0.64 41.21
C GLU A 284 -7.23 1.83 41.06
N ASP A 285 -8.25 1.85 41.91
CA ASP A 285 -9.20 2.90 42.30
C ASP A 285 -9.16 4.24 41.54
N ILE A 286 -9.50 4.25 40.24
CA ILE A 286 -9.91 5.47 39.54
C ILE A 286 -11.38 5.31 39.14
N ASP A 287 -12.26 5.94 39.93
CA ASP A 287 -13.72 5.91 39.81
C ASP A 287 -14.27 6.75 38.63
N HIS A 288 -13.47 7.02 37.60
CA HIS A 288 -13.85 7.87 36.48
C HIS A 288 -13.41 7.29 35.13
N LYS A 289 -14.41 6.85 34.34
CA LYS A 289 -14.23 6.35 32.97
C LYS A 289 -13.66 7.47 32.09
N THR A 290 -12.36 7.44 31.87
CA THR A 290 -11.67 8.40 31.00
C THR A 290 -11.40 7.75 29.65
N LEU A 291 -11.81 8.40 28.56
CA LEU A 291 -11.51 7.95 27.20
C LEU A 291 -10.34 8.78 26.65
N LEU A 292 -9.29 8.10 26.20
CA LEU A 292 -8.18 8.73 25.48
C LEU A 292 -8.35 8.54 23.97
N ILE A 293 -8.40 9.64 23.22
CA ILE A 293 -8.49 9.65 21.76
C ILE A 293 -7.22 10.28 21.21
N TRP A 294 -6.50 9.55 20.36
CA TRP A 294 -5.40 10.12 19.58
C TRP A 294 -5.91 10.58 18.22
N GLN A 295 -5.87 11.89 17.96
CA GLN A 295 -6.33 12.50 16.71
C GLN A 295 -5.33 13.54 16.23
N GLU A 296 -4.93 13.47 14.95
CA GLU A 296 -4.06 14.46 14.27
C GLU A 296 -2.71 14.81 14.96
N GLY A 297 -2.24 13.96 15.88
CA GLY A 297 -0.99 14.17 16.61
C GLY A 297 -1.17 14.75 18.01
N GLU A 298 -2.42 14.93 18.45
CA GLU A 298 -2.79 15.34 19.80
C GLU A 298 -3.50 14.20 20.54
N LEU A 299 -3.24 14.11 21.85
CA LEU A 299 -3.93 13.19 22.74
C LEU A 299 -5.05 13.95 23.45
N HIS A 300 -6.29 13.59 23.16
CA HIS A 300 -7.47 14.15 23.81
C HIS A 300 -7.91 13.24 24.96
N CYS A 301 -8.17 13.84 26.12
CA CYS A 301 -8.70 13.18 27.29
C CYS A 301 -10.16 13.61 27.48
N ILE A 302 -11.08 12.64 27.46
CA ILE A 302 -12.51 12.89 27.65
C ILE A 302 -12.94 12.21 28.95
N SER A 303 -13.33 13.01 29.95
CA SER A 303 -13.99 12.51 31.16
C SER A 303 -15.44 12.15 30.81
N LEU A 304 -15.81 10.87 30.97
CA LEU A 304 -17.18 10.42 30.80
C LEU A 304 -17.96 10.66 32.09
N GLU A 305 -18.22 11.91 32.42
CA GLU A 305 -19.22 12.24 33.42
C GLU A 305 -20.62 11.97 32.86
N THR A 306 -21.46 11.33 33.66
CA THR A 306 -22.86 11.04 33.38
C THR A 306 -23.66 12.33 33.26
N HIS A 307 -23.57 13.01 32.11
CA HIS A 307 -24.56 13.99 31.69
C HIS A 307 -25.62 13.29 30.85
N HIS A 308 -26.89 13.35 31.30
CA HIS A 308 -28.06 12.93 30.54
C HIS A 308 -28.06 13.60 29.14
N GLY A 309 -27.48 12.92 28.16
CA GLY A 309 -27.25 13.45 26.81
C GLY A 309 -26.05 12.83 26.07
N THR A 310 -25.12 12.17 26.76
CA THR A 310 -23.94 11.53 26.17
C THR A 310 -24.18 10.12 25.61
N GLU A 311 -25.36 9.53 25.80
CA GLU A 311 -25.71 8.20 25.26
C GLU A 311 -25.52 8.14 23.73
N SER A 312 -25.86 9.22 23.01
CA SER A 312 -25.66 9.32 21.55
C SER A 312 -24.19 9.33 21.11
N LEU A 313 -23.28 9.85 21.94
CA LEU A 313 -21.85 9.93 21.62
C LEU A 313 -21.17 8.61 22.00
N ILE A 314 -21.57 8.03 23.14
CA ILE A 314 -21.12 6.72 23.61
C ILE A 314 -21.57 5.62 22.65
N GLU A 315 -22.80 5.64 22.12
CA GLU A 315 -23.24 4.68 21.09
C GLU A 315 -22.48 4.80 19.77
N ARG A 316 -21.99 5.99 19.42
CA ARG A 316 -21.15 6.21 18.22
C ARG A 316 -19.69 5.82 18.42
N ILE A 317 -19.17 5.94 19.64
CA ILE A 317 -17.80 5.56 20.02
C ILE A 317 -17.71 4.09 20.43
N ALA A 318 -18.79 3.46 20.88
CA ALA A 318 -18.86 2.05 21.26
C ALA A 318 -18.56 1.06 20.11
N TYR A 319 -18.46 1.55 18.87
CA TYR A 319 -17.98 0.79 17.72
C TYR A 319 -16.45 0.86 17.53
N VAL A 320 -15.73 1.63 18.35
CA VAL A 320 -14.26 1.62 18.36
C VAL A 320 -13.79 0.53 19.35
N PRO A 321 -13.00 -0.45 18.91
CA PRO A 321 -12.62 -1.58 19.74
C PRO A 321 -11.70 -1.14 20.89
N ILE A 322 -12.05 -1.61 22.08
CA ILE A 322 -11.35 -1.37 23.34
C ILE A 322 -10.16 -2.34 23.45
N LEU A 323 -8.94 -1.82 23.59
CA LEU A 323 -7.75 -2.59 23.97
C LEU A 323 -7.60 -2.62 25.49
N ASP A 324 -7.40 -3.80 26.05
CA ASP A 324 -7.08 -4.03 27.46
C ASP A 324 -5.54 -4.00 27.65
N ILE A 325 -5.05 -3.13 28.53
CA ILE A 325 -3.61 -2.82 28.65
C ILE A 325 -2.84 -3.90 29.45
N ASP A 326 -3.56 -4.81 30.12
CA ASP A 326 -2.98 -5.83 30.98
C ASP A 326 -2.37 -7.05 30.24
N GLN A 327 -2.47 -7.14 28.91
CA GLN A 327 -1.87 -8.25 28.14
C GLN A 327 -0.49 -7.95 27.52
N ALA A 328 0.10 -6.77 27.78
CA ALA A 328 1.38 -6.36 27.20
C ALA A 328 2.62 -6.67 28.05
N GLU A 329 2.50 -7.41 29.16
CA GLU A 329 3.66 -7.88 29.93
C GLU A 329 4.14 -9.24 29.42
N GLY A 330 5.02 -9.25 28.41
CA GLY A 330 5.65 -10.51 28.04
C GLY A 330 6.38 -10.64 26.70
N VAL A 331 6.79 -9.58 26.00
CA VAL A 331 7.68 -9.73 24.82
C VAL A 331 8.84 -8.76 24.89
N ASN A 332 9.87 -9.17 25.63
CA ASN A 332 11.17 -8.52 25.62
C ASN A 332 12.09 -9.25 24.62
N SER A 333 12.22 -8.72 23.40
CA SER A 333 13.46 -8.78 22.60
C SER A 333 13.33 -8.07 21.25
N LYS A 334 13.44 -6.73 21.28
CA LYS A 334 14.21 -5.88 20.33
C LYS A 334 13.75 -4.41 20.40
N GLY A 335 14.33 -3.69 21.36
CA GLY A 335 15.01 -2.42 21.05
C GLY A 335 14.18 -1.19 20.66
N TYR A 336 13.06 -0.90 21.31
CA TYR A 336 12.56 0.46 21.38
C TYR A 336 12.95 1.10 22.73
N ARG A 337 13.81 2.13 22.68
CA ARG A 337 14.06 3.00 23.83
C ARG A 337 12.97 4.04 23.89
N TRP A 338 12.15 4.00 24.94
CA TRP A 338 11.40 5.17 25.38
C TRP A 338 12.38 6.28 25.82
N PRO A 339 12.12 7.57 25.51
CA PRO A 339 12.93 8.66 26.02
C PRO A 339 12.90 8.65 27.54
N LYS A 340 14.08 8.60 28.17
CA LYS A 340 14.20 8.39 29.63
C LYS A 340 14.11 9.66 30.47
N ASN A 341 14.03 10.84 29.87
CA ASN A 341 14.02 12.10 30.62
C ASN A 341 13.10 13.10 29.91
N ASP A 342 11.90 13.35 30.43
CA ASP A 342 11.60 14.61 31.14
C ASP A 342 10.26 14.48 31.90
N PRO A 343 10.10 15.27 32.98
CA PRO A 343 9.16 14.99 34.05
C PRO A 343 7.74 15.40 33.66
N TRP A 344 6.79 14.80 34.37
CA TRP A 344 5.44 15.30 34.52
C TRP A 344 5.50 16.78 34.93
N ASP A 345 5.36 17.69 33.98
CA ASP A 345 4.84 19.01 34.29
C ASP A 345 3.37 18.80 34.63
N GLU A 346 3.07 18.92 35.92
CA GLU A 346 1.72 19.10 36.44
C GLU A 346 1.06 20.24 35.67
N ILE A 347 0.15 19.91 34.75
CA ILE A 347 -0.85 20.86 34.29
C ILE A 347 -1.91 20.90 35.39
N THR A 348 -1.72 21.80 36.37
CA THR A 348 -2.81 22.25 37.23
C THR A 348 -3.77 23.06 36.38
N LEU A 349 -4.94 22.48 36.07
CA LEU A 349 -6.10 23.23 35.60
C LEU A 349 -6.79 23.80 36.83
N ASP A 350 -6.72 25.12 37.01
CA ASP A 350 -7.63 25.84 37.90
C ASP A 350 -9.05 25.76 37.32
N PHE A 351 -10.02 25.42 38.18
CA PHE A 351 -11.45 25.27 37.86
C PHE A 351 -12.14 26.56 37.44
#